data_AF-H1SGG8-F1
#
_entry.id   AF-H1SGG8-F1
#
_cell.length_a   1.000
_cell.length_b   1.000
_cell.length_c   1.000
_cell.angle_alpha   90.00
_cell.angle_beta   90.00
_cell.angle_gamma   90.00
#
_symmetry.space_group_name_H-M   'P 1'
#
loop_
_entity.id
_entity.type
_entity.pdbx_description
1 polymer ?
#
loop_
_entity_poly.entity_id
_entity_poly.type
_entity_poly.pdbx_seq_one_letter_code
_entity_poly.pdbx_strand_id
1 'polypeptide(L)'
;MKKSLLALAALGAFAGAAQAQSSVTLYGVADMNLEYVNHLGVAPAASNGFNTGRGNSVFRMSSGGLSGSRWGLRGVEDLGGGLKALFVLESGFSLDTGSLQQGGRLFGRQAYVGIESAQAGRFTFGRQYTTLFDLLANFSPSGYSTQYEPVVAQLGLNFRSDNTAKYTGVFGPVTAIAHWSFGNGVAGNGEVPGQFRRDTGYGAGVGYAAGPFGATIAYDQYNPTLSATGDTGTFKKAAVAGSYAFGPAKIMAGYRWGQAKAQNGAPILRDNYYWIGANYQVTAPLGLTLQYNYDDVKNLGGVNVKNPWQVSFIADYNLSKRTDVYLTAAYAKNAGLNFDTSAISFANGYFLGSNNDNMLGVGIGIRHKF
;
A
#
# COMPACT_ATOMS: atom_id res chain seq x y z
N MET A 1 54.50 -37.52 -15.19
CA MET A 1 54.28 -36.06 -15.34
C MET A 1 52.96 -35.66 -16.01
N LYS A 2 52.23 -36.54 -16.70
CA LYS A 2 50.97 -36.18 -17.42
C LYS A 2 49.65 -36.37 -16.65
N LYS A 3 49.66 -37.03 -15.48
CA LYS A 3 48.44 -37.29 -14.68
C LYS A 3 48.18 -36.25 -13.59
N SER A 4 49.20 -35.55 -13.12
CA SER A 4 49.10 -34.49 -12.11
C SER A 4 48.52 -33.18 -12.64
N LEU A 5 48.72 -32.87 -13.93
CA LEU A 5 48.15 -31.68 -14.58
C LEU A 5 46.63 -31.81 -14.84
N LEU A 6 46.12 -33.02 -15.09
CA LEU A 6 44.68 -33.27 -15.27
C LEU A 6 43.91 -33.18 -13.95
N ALA A 7 44.52 -33.59 -12.83
CA ALA A 7 43.93 -33.43 -11.49
C ALA A 7 43.88 -31.96 -11.05
N LEU A 8 44.89 -31.16 -11.39
CA LEU A 8 44.92 -29.72 -11.09
C LEU A 8 43.94 -28.92 -11.96
N ALA A 9 43.70 -29.32 -13.21
CA ALA A 9 42.67 -28.76 -14.08
C ALA A 9 41.24 -29.11 -13.60
N ALA A 10 41.02 -30.33 -13.09
CA ALA A 10 39.75 -30.73 -12.51
C ALA A 10 39.44 -30.01 -11.19
N LEU A 11 40.44 -29.76 -10.34
CA LEU A 11 40.29 -29.00 -9.09
C LEU A 11 40.13 -27.48 -9.33
N GLY A 12 40.72 -26.93 -10.40
CA GLY A 12 40.50 -25.55 -10.83
C GLY A 12 39.11 -25.29 -11.43
N ALA A 13 38.47 -26.31 -12.02
CA ALA A 13 37.13 -26.20 -12.60
C ALA A 13 36.01 -26.05 -11.56
N PHE A 14 36.23 -26.48 -10.32
CA PHE A 14 35.28 -26.31 -9.21
C PHE A 14 35.57 -25.09 -8.32
N ALA A 15 36.72 -24.43 -8.48
CA ALA A 15 37.10 -23.26 -7.69
C ALA A 15 36.61 -21.92 -8.28
N GLY A 16 36.05 -21.93 -9.50
CA GLY A 16 35.60 -20.74 -10.23
C GLY A 16 34.09 -20.63 -10.49
N ALA A 17 33.28 -21.60 -10.03
CA ALA A 17 31.83 -21.56 -10.22
C ALA A 17 31.17 -20.91 -9.00
N ALA A 18 30.73 -19.66 -9.19
CA ALA A 18 29.87 -18.89 -8.30
C ALA A 18 30.49 -18.40 -6.97
N GLN A 19 31.38 -17.41 -7.06
CA GLN A 19 31.29 -16.27 -6.14
C GLN A 19 30.11 -15.40 -6.60
N ALA A 20 28.90 -15.95 -6.55
CA ALA A 20 27.68 -15.17 -6.64
C ALA A 20 27.69 -14.26 -5.42
N GLN A 21 27.80 -12.94 -5.60
CA GLN A 21 27.80 -12.01 -4.47
C GLN A 21 26.38 -11.92 -3.92
N SER A 22 25.96 -12.94 -3.17
CA SER A 22 24.73 -12.99 -2.41
C SER A 22 24.82 -11.92 -1.34
N SER A 23 23.96 -10.90 -1.44
CA SER A 23 23.93 -9.82 -0.47
C SER A 23 22.62 -9.85 0.29
N VAL A 24 22.71 -9.81 1.62
CA VAL A 24 21.58 -9.49 2.48
C VAL A 24 21.71 -8.04 2.88
N THR A 25 20.65 -7.27 2.67
CA THR A 25 20.57 -5.86 3.06
C THR A 25 19.56 -5.71 4.17
N LEU A 26 20.00 -5.15 5.30
CA LEU A 26 19.10 -4.53 6.27
C LEU A 26 18.75 -3.12 5.81
N TYR A 27 17.48 -2.77 5.88
CA TYR A 27 16.99 -1.45 5.49
C TYR A 27 15.83 -1.01 6.35
N GLY A 28 15.49 0.28 6.33
CA GLY A 28 14.30 0.77 7.00
C GLY A 28 14.00 2.24 6.81
N VAL A 29 12.89 2.63 7.44
CA VAL A 29 12.41 4.02 7.54
C VAL A 29 11.95 4.25 8.97
N ALA A 30 12.46 5.30 9.60
CA ALA A 30 11.99 5.84 10.86
C ALA A 30 11.33 7.20 10.58
N ASP A 31 10.03 7.32 10.78
CA ASP A 31 9.25 8.52 10.49
C ASP A 31 8.35 8.87 11.70
N MET A 32 8.47 10.10 12.18
CA MET A 32 7.71 10.62 13.32
C MET A 32 7.24 12.04 13.04
N ASN A 33 6.03 12.37 13.47
CA ASN A 33 5.50 13.74 13.40
C ASN A 33 4.83 14.18 14.70
N LEU A 34 4.71 15.49 14.84
CA LEU A 34 3.75 16.15 15.70
C LEU A 34 2.56 16.57 14.85
N GLU A 35 1.37 16.23 15.30
CA GLU A 35 0.13 16.37 14.54
C GLU A 35 -0.94 17.10 15.37
N TYR A 36 -1.63 18.02 14.72
CA TYR A 36 -2.89 18.59 15.16
C TYR A 36 -4.03 18.09 14.28
N VAL A 37 -5.14 17.69 14.90
CA VAL A 37 -6.40 17.36 14.20
C VAL A 37 -7.58 17.95 14.96
N ASN A 38 -8.50 18.60 14.25
CA ASN A 38 -9.77 19.07 14.82
C ASN A 38 -10.91 18.06 14.66
N HIS A 39 -12.02 18.28 15.37
CA HIS A 39 -13.25 17.49 15.28
C HIS A 39 -13.07 15.97 15.35
N LEU A 40 -12.03 15.48 16.03
CA LEU A 40 -11.78 14.07 16.24
C LEU A 40 -12.73 13.51 17.29
N GLY A 41 -13.48 12.49 16.92
CA GLY A 41 -14.32 11.69 17.81
C GLY A 41 -13.58 10.48 18.39
N VAL A 42 -14.21 9.82 19.36
CA VAL A 42 -13.73 8.52 19.85
C VAL A 42 -13.94 7.45 18.79
N ALA A 43 -13.11 6.41 18.80
CA ALA A 43 -13.28 5.27 17.92
C ALA A 43 -14.65 4.62 18.14
N PRO A 44 -15.50 4.49 17.12
CA PRO A 44 -16.76 3.77 17.27
C PRO A 44 -16.49 2.29 17.56
N ALA A 45 -17.23 1.73 18.52
CA ALA A 45 -17.09 0.36 18.97
C ALA A 45 -18.45 -0.13 19.49
N ALA A 46 -18.63 -1.44 19.61
CA ALA A 46 -19.85 -2.00 20.21
C ALA A 46 -20.09 -1.44 21.62
N SER A 47 -19.03 -1.19 22.40
CA SER A 47 -19.08 -0.63 23.75
C SER A 47 -19.61 0.81 23.83
N ASN A 48 -19.52 1.60 22.75
CA ASN A 48 -20.07 2.95 22.67
C ASN A 48 -21.23 3.07 21.66
N GLY A 49 -21.84 1.93 21.28
CA GLY A 49 -22.95 1.90 20.33
C GLY A 49 -22.59 2.47 18.96
N PHE A 50 -21.33 2.38 18.55
CA PHE A 50 -20.80 2.98 17.32
C PHE A 50 -20.99 4.51 17.24
N ASN A 51 -21.11 5.19 18.38
CA ASN A 51 -21.19 6.64 18.45
C ASN A 51 -19.79 7.25 18.64
N THR A 52 -19.39 8.13 17.72
CA THR A 52 -18.12 8.87 17.76
C THR A 52 -18.06 9.93 18.87
N GLY A 53 -19.19 10.25 19.50
CA GLY A 53 -19.30 11.33 20.48
C GLY A 53 -18.98 12.70 19.87
N ARG A 54 -18.96 13.74 20.69
CA ARG A 54 -18.60 15.10 20.25
C ARG A 54 -17.15 15.14 19.78
N GLY A 55 -16.91 15.76 18.61
CA GLY A 55 -15.57 15.99 18.10
C GLY A 55 -14.79 16.99 18.95
N ASN A 56 -13.51 16.70 19.19
CA ASN A 56 -12.58 17.57 19.90
C ASN A 56 -11.29 17.77 19.09
N SER A 57 -10.47 18.73 19.50
CA SER A 57 -9.12 18.86 18.94
C SER A 57 -8.13 17.97 19.68
N VAL A 58 -7.15 17.45 18.97
CA VAL A 58 -6.02 16.72 19.53
C VAL A 58 -4.71 17.30 19.01
N PHE A 59 -3.71 17.34 19.89
CA PHE A 59 -2.31 17.50 19.54
C PHE A 59 -1.60 16.23 19.99
N ARG A 60 -0.89 15.54 19.10
CA ARG A 60 -0.25 14.27 19.41
C ARG A 60 1.05 14.10 18.65
N MET A 61 1.89 13.21 19.17
CA MET A 61 2.96 12.62 18.41
C MET A 61 2.40 11.38 17.68
N SER A 62 2.79 11.16 16.42
CA SER A 62 2.31 10.02 15.63
C SER A 62 3.45 9.43 14.79
N SER A 63 3.58 8.10 14.82
CA SER A 63 4.54 7.37 14.00
C SER A 63 4.05 7.23 12.57
N GLY A 64 4.92 7.57 11.62
CA GLY A 64 4.69 7.44 10.19
C GLY A 64 3.79 8.54 9.63
N GLY A 65 4.34 9.73 9.39
CA GLY A 65 3.61 10.78 8.68
C GLY A 65 3.65 10.58 7.17
N LEU A 66 4.81 10.75 6.54
CA LEU A 66 4.94 10.51 5.08
C LEU A 66 5.15 9.04 4.74
N SER A 67 5.65 8.24 5.66
CA SER A 67 5.95 6.84 5.42
C SER A 67 5.75 6.03 6.69
N GLY A 68 4.99 4.94 6.61
CA GLY A 68 4.89 4.00 7.73
C GLY A 68 6.27 3.48 8.13
N SER A 69 6.64 3.73 9.39
CA SER A 69 7.89 3.30 10.02
C SER A 69 8.05 1.78 9.91
N ARG A 70 9.23 1.35 9.49
CA ARG A 70 9.51 -0.03 9.11
C ARG A 70 10.99 -0.36 9.14
N TRP A 71 11.28 -1.64 9.31
CA TRP A 71 12.61 -2.19 9.07
C TRP A 71 12.46 -3.54 8.37
N GLY A 72 13.48 -3.97 7.66
CA GLY A 72 13.42 -5.23 6.95
C GLY A 72 14.78 -5.76 6.52
N LEU A 73 14.73 -7.00 6.03
CA LEU A 73 15.81 -7.71 5.40
C LEU A 73 15.38 -8.08 3.98
N ARG A 74 16.25 -7.87 3.02
CA ARG A 74 16.07 -8.39 1.66
C ARG A 74 17.35 -9.03 1.20
N GLY A 75 17.23 -10.10 0.43
CA GLY A 75 18.38 -10.79 -0.13
C GLY A 75 18.13 -11.22 -1.56
N VAL A 76 19.20 -11.30 -2.32
CA VAL A 76 19.23 -11.85 -3.68
C VAL A 76 20.45 -12.76 -3.77
N GLU A 77 20.23 -13.97 -4.27
CA GLU A 77 21.25 -14.97 -4.57
C GLU A 77 21.23 -15.23 -6.07
N ASP A 78 22.39 -15.13 -6.71
CA ASP A 78 22.55 -15.51 -8.12
C ASP A 78 22.68 -17.02 -8.22
N LEU A 79 21.74 -17.66 -8.93
CA LEU A 79 21.69 -19.10 -9.13
C LEU A 79 22.40 -19.53 -10.43
N GLY A 80 22.98 -18.58 -11.17
CA GLY A 80 23.61 -18.79 -12.45
C GLY A 80 22.63 -18.73 -13.63
N GLY A 81 23.15 -18.59 -14.85
CA GLY A 81 22.33 -18.56 -16.07
C GLY A 81 21.32 -17.40 -16.16
N GLY A 82 21.48 -16.35 -15.35
CA GLY A 82 20.55 -15.23 -15.27
C GLY A 82 19.33 -15.48 -14.37
N LEU A 83 19.28 -16.61 -13.66
CA LEU A 83 18.26 -16.92 -12.65
C LEU A 83 18.74 -16.48 -11.27
N LYS A 84 17.84 -15.92 -10.46
CA LYS A 84 18.11 -15.49 -9.09
C LYS A 84 17.05 -16.01 -8.13
N ALA A 85 17.44 -16.35 -6.91
CA ALA A 85 16.54 -16.46 -5.77
C ALA A 85 16.51 -15.14 -5.00
N LEU A 86 15.38 -14.83 -4.38
CA LEU A 86 15.22 -13.62 -3.58
C LEU A 86 14.29 -13.82 -2.39
N PHE A 87 14.45 -13.00 -1.37
CA PHE A 87 13.49 -12.90 -0.28
C PHE A 87 13.33 -11.47 0.22
N VAL A 88 12.18 -11.18 0.83
CA VAL A 88 11.92 -9.94 1.57
C VAL A 88 11.16 -10.27 2.85
N LEU A 89 11.66 -9.75 3.97
CA LEU A 89 11.01 -9.73 5.28
C LEU A 89 10.94 -8.27 5.75
N GLU A 90 9.74 -7.71 5.93
CA GLU A 90 9.54 -6.30 6.29
C GLU A 90 8.52 -6.18 7.43
N SER A 91 9.00 -5.61 8.55
CA SER A 91 8.23 -5.31 9.73
C SER A 91 7.76 -3.87 9.72
N GLY A 92 6.51 -3.62 10.13
CA GLY A 92 6.02 -2.28 10.46
C GLY A 92 6.02 -2.11 11.97
N PHE A 93 6.47 -0.96 12.44
CA PHE A 93 6.51 -0.65 13.87
C PHE A 93 6.12 0.80 14.12
N SER A 94 5.59 1.07 15.30
CA SER A 94 5.26 2.41 15.76
C SER A 94 6.42 2.96 16.58
N LEU A 95 7.04 4.06 16.14
CA LEU A 95 8.15 4.70 16.86
C LEU A 95 7.70 5.33 18.19
N ASP A 96 6.44 5.70 18.31
CA ASP A 96 5.88 6.43 19.46
C ASP A 96 5.59 5.49 20.65
N THR A 97 5.34 4.21 20.36
CA THR A 97 5.01 3.19 21.37
C THR A 97 5.97 2.00 21.40
N GLY A 98 6.81 1.85 20.38
CA GLY A 98 7.63 0.65 20.18
C GLY A 98 6.85 -0.61 19.76
N SER A 99 5.55 -0.49 19.46
CA SER A 99 4.71 -1.66 19.17
C SER A 99 4.81 -2.10 17.71
N LEU A 100 4.70 -3.42 17.47
CA LEU A 100 4.50 -3.96 16.13
C LEU A 100 3.17 -3.47 15.54
N GLN A 101 3.17 -3.17 14.24
CA GLN A 101 1.96 -2.80 13.51
C GLN A 101 1.35 -4.01 12.79
N GLN A 102 0.34 -3.77 11.95
CA GLN A 102 -0.34 -4.81 11.13
C GLN A 102 -0.84 -6.00 11.96
N GLY A 103 -1.45 -5.71 13.12
CA GLY A 103 -2.01 -6.72 14.01
C GLY A 103 -0.95 -7.45 14.86
N GLY A 104 0.18 -6.81 15.15
CA GLY A 104 1.24 -7.39 15.98
C GLY A 104 2.14 -8.40 15.26
N ARG A 105 2.11 -8.41 13.93
CA ARG A 105 2.89 -9.35 13.11
C ARG A 105 4.37 -8.97 13.09
N LEU A 106 5.26 -9.95 13.25
CA LEU A 106 6.71 -9.74 13.12
C LEU A 106 7.09 -9.16 11.75
N PHE A 107 6.57 -9.71 10.65
CA PHE A 107 6.76 -9.21 9.28
C PHE A 107 5.41 -8.87 8.63
N GLY A 108 4.71 -7.92 9.23
CA GLY A 108 3.35 -7.55 8.84
C GLY A 108 3.22 -6.79 7.51
N ARG A 109 4.30 -6.26 6.96
CA ARG A 109 4.26 -5.52 5.69
C ARG A 109 4.52 -6.44 4.51
N GLN A 110 5.63 -7.17 4.50
CA GLN A 110 5.97 -8.13 3.44
C GLN A 110 6.73 -9.31 4.05
N ALA A 111 6.43 -10.52 3.59
CA ALA A 111 7.15 -11.73 3.96
C ALA A 111 7.03 -12.74 2.81
N TYR A 112 8.00 -12.76 1.90
CA TYR A 112 7.97 -13.64 0.73
C TYR A 112 9.36 -14.09 0.29
N VAL A 113 9.36 -15.20 -0.46
CA VAL A 113 10.50 -15.72 -1.21
C VAL A 113 10.10 -15.82 -2.68
N GLY A 114 11.07 -15.85 -3.58
CA GLY A 114 10.79 -16.02 -5.00
C GLY A 114 12.00 -16.31 -5.84
N ILE A 115 11.73 -16.43 -7.13
CA ILE A 115 12.73 -16.53 -8.18
C ILE A 115 12.49 -15.44 -9.22
N GLU A 116 13.57 -14.94 -9.82
CA GLU A 116 13.48 -14.00 -10.94
C GLU A 116 14.51 -14.32 -12.02
N SER A 117 14.12 -14.05 -13.26
CA SER A 117 15.01 -14.03 -14.42
C SER A 117 14.59 -12.88 -15.32
N ALA A 118 15.56 -12.26 -16.00
CA ALA A 118 15.28 -11.18 -16.94
C ALA A 118 14.40 -11.64 -18.13
N GLN A 119 14.47 -12.92 -18.49
CA GLN A 119 13.72 -13.52 -19.61
C GLN A 119 12.32 -13.99 -19.19
N ALA A 120 12.18 -14.54 -17.98
CA ALA A 120 10.94 -15.15 -17.53
C ALA A 120 10.09 -14.23 -16.63
N GLY A 121 10.67 -13.19 -16.04
CA GLY A 121 10.06 -12.37 -15.01
C GLY A 121 10.29 -12.91 -13.60
N ARG A 122 9.50 -12.42 -12.64
CA ARG A 122 9.61 -12.73 -11.21
C ARG A 122 8.37 -13.45 -10.71
N PHE A 123 8.58 -14.56 -10.00
CA PHE A 123 7.55 -15.31 -9.28
C PHE A 123 7.84 -15.27 -7.79
N THR A 124 6.89 -14.79 -6.98
CA THR A 124 7.02 -14.69 -5.52
C THR A 124 5.87 -15.37 -4.79
N PHE A 125 6.16 -15.92 -3.61
CA PHE A 125 5.24 -16.63 -2.75
C PHE A 125 5.32 -16.11 -1.31
N GLY A 126 4.19 -15.75 -0.74
CA GLY A 126 4.08 -15.27 0.65
C GLY A 126 3.21 -14.02 0.77
N ARG A 127 3.36 -13.30 1.88
CA ARG A 127 2.63 -12.05 2.14
C ARG A 127 3.24 -10.90 1.35
N GLN A 128 2.44 -10.24 0.52
CA GLN A 128 2.90 -9.14 -0.32
C GLN A 128 1.76 -8.19 -0.70
N TYR A 129 2.10 -7.03 -1.25
CA TYR A 129 1.12 -6.07 -1.80
C TYR A 129 0.31 -6.69 -2.94
N THR A 130 -0.89 -6.19 -3.24
CA THR A 130 -1.67 -6.67 -4.40
C THR A 130 -1.22 -6.00 -5.71
N THR A 131 -1.61 -6.58 -6.84
CA THR A 131 -1.36 -6.01 -8.17
C THR A 131 -1.83 -4.56 -8.29
N LEU A 132 -3.05 -4.27 -7.81
CA LEU A 132 -3.62 -2.93 -7.87
C LEU A 132 -2.81 -1.93 -7.04
N PHE A 133 -2.34 -2.32 -5.85
CA PHE A 133 -1.47 -1.49 -5.02
C PHE A 133 -0.16 -1.15 -5.76
N ASP A 134 0.53 -2.18 -6.26
CA ASP A 134 1.85 -2.03 -6.91
C ASP A 134 1.77 -1.13 -8.15
N LEU A 135 0.74 -1.34 -8.98
CA LEU A 135 0.58 -0.62 -10.23
C LEU A 135 0.12 0.83 -10.04
N LEU A 136 -0.71 1.12 -9.04
CA LEU A 136 -1.18 2.48 -8.76
C LEU A 136 -0.17 3.32 -7.95
N ALA A 137 0.83 2.71 -7.30
CA ALA A 137 1.80 3.43 -6.47
C ALA A 137 2.51 4.58 -7.22
N ASN A 138 2.83 4.37 -8.50
CA ASN A 138 3.48 5.38 -9.35
C ASN A 138 2.55 6.49 -9.84
N PHE A 139 1.27 6.41 -9.51
CA PHE A 139 0.19 7.31 -9.89
C PHE A 139 -0.54 7.92 -8.68
N SER A 140 -0.01 7.71 -7.47
CA SER A 140 -0.41 8.42 -6.25
C SER A 140 0.46 9.67 -6.09
N PRO A 141 -0.09 10.90 -6.15
CA PRO A 141 0.68 12.12 -5.96
C PRO A 141 1.44 12.15 -4.63
N SER A 142 0.83 11.77 -3.51
CA SER A 142 1.50 11.69 -2.20
C SER A 142 2.27 10.38 -1.93
N GLY A 143 2.33 9.47 -2.90
CA GLY A 143 3.14 8.25 -2.81
C GLY A 143 2.69 7.27 -1.74
N TYR A 144 1.38 7.17 -1.48
CA TYR A 144 0.79 6.43 -0.36
C TYR A 144 1.29 6.91 1.01
N SER A 145 1.33 8.23 1.19
CA SER A 145 1.60 8.86 2.47
C SER A 145 0.65 8.31 3.54
N THR A 146 1.17 7.99 4.71
CA THR A 146 0.35 7.44 5.80
C THR A 146 -0.56 8.49 6.42
N GLN A 147 -0.09 9.74 6.49
CA GLN A 147 -0.93 10.90 6.76
C GLN A 147 -1.58 11.40 5.49
N TYR A 148 -2.89 11.64 5.59
CA TYR A 148 -3.66 12.45 4.67
C TYR A 148 -3.70 11.94 3.22
N GLU A 149 -3.54 10.64 3.00
CA GLU A 149 -3.94 9.99 1.77
C GLU A 149 -5.02 8.92 2.05
N PRO A 150 -6.20 8.95 1.37
CA PRO A 150 -7.25 7.95 1.54
C PRO A 150 -6.92 6.58 0.91
N VAL A 151 -5.72 6.04 1.14
CA VAL A 151 -5.21 4.80 0.52
C VAL A 151 -6.18 3.63 0.71
N VAL A 152 -6.78 3.50 1.89
CA VAL A 152 -7.73 2.42 2.18
C VAL A 152 -9.05 2.59 1.45
N ALA A 153 -9.56 3.83 1.30
CA ALA A 153 -10.75 4.10 0.49
C ALA A 153 -10.48 3.86 -1.01
N GLN A 154 -9.26 4.17 -1.47
CA GLN A 154 -8.86 3.95 -2.86
C GLN A 154 -8.66 2.45 -3.18
N LEU A 155 -7.93 1.73 -2.33
CA LEU A 155 -7.43 0.38 -2.62
C LEU A 155 -8.15 -0.73 -1.87
N GLY A 156 -8.97 -0.42 -0.86
CA GLY A 156 -9.57 -1.40 0.06
C GLY A 156 -8.57 -2.01 1.04
N LEU A 157 -9.05 -2.54 2.18
CA LEU A 157 -8.21 -3.12 3.25
C LEU A 157 -7.29 -4.26 2.79
N ASN A 158 -7.61 -4.91 1.67
CA ASN A 158 -6.86 -6.04 1.13
C ASN A 158 -5.65 -5.68 0.26
N PHE A 159 -5.19 -4.42 0.29
CA PHE A 159 -4.04 -3.98 -0.49
C PHE A 159 -2.72 -4.70 -0.15
N ARG A 160 -2.68 -5.47 0.94
CA ARG A 160 -1.69 -6.52 1.23
C ARG A 160 -2.41 -7.83 1.49
N SER A 161 -1.96 -8.90 0.86
CA SER A 161 -2.58 -10.22 0.96
C SER A 161 -1.59 -11.27 1.45
N ASP A 162 -2.05 -12.14 2.35
CA ASP A 162 -1.37 -13.37 2.76
C ASP A 162 -1.46 -14.43 1.67
N ASN A 163 -0.68 -15.51 1.84
CA ASN A 163 -0.78 -16.74 1.04
C ASN A 163 -0.85 -16.47 -0.47
N THR A 164 -0.02 -15.53 -0.94
CA THR A 164 -0.10 -14.99 -2.30
C THR A 164 1.01 -15.55 -3.17
N ALA A 165 0.62 -16.12 -4.31
CA ALA A 165 1.49 -16.31 -5.47
C ALA A 165 1.35 -15.10 -6.40
N LYS A 166 2.46 -14.51 -6.82
CA LYS A 166 2.47 -13.34 -7.71
C LYS A 166 3.48 -13.52 -8.84
N TYR A 167 3.09 -13.10 -10.03
CA TYR A 167 3.96 -12.93 -11.18
C TYR A 167 4.16 -11.44 -11.51
N THR A 168 5.37 -11.07 -11.89
CA THR A 168 5.71 -9.75 -12.45
C THR A 168 6.60 -9.93 -13.68
N GLY A 169 6.14 -9.46 -14.83
CA GLY A 169 6.91 -9.44 -16.09
C GLY A 169 7.15 -8.00 -16.55
N VAL A 170 8.34 -7.75 -17.13
CA VAL A 170 8.72 -6.45 -17.70
C VAL A 170 9.10 -6.67 -19.17
N PHE A 171 8.40 -5.98 -20.07
CA PHE A 171 8.49 -6.12 -21.52
C PHE A 171 8.72 -4.74 -22.14
N GLY A 172 9.97 -4.27 -22.12
CA GLY A 172 10.31 -2.90 -22.50
C GLY A 172 9.63 -1.89 -21.56
N PRO A 173 8.82 -0.94 -22.07
CA PRO A 173 8.13 0.05 -21.24
C PRO A 173 6.90 -0.49 -20.51
N VAL A 174 6.53 -1.76 -20.74
CA VAL A 174 5.33 -2.38 -20.19
C VAL A 174 5.67 -3.29 -19.01
N THR A 175 4.97 -3.13 -17.90
CA THR A 175 5.04 -4.04 -16.73
C THR A 175 3.69 -4.72 -16.55
N ALA A 176 3.64 -6.05 -16.60
CA ALA A 176 2.45 -6.84 -16.32
C ALA A 176 2.57 -7.53 -14.97
N ILE A 177 1.53 -7.44 -14.13
CA ILE A 177 1.51 -8.05 -12.80
C ILE A 177 0.21 -8.83 -12.64
N ALA A 178 0.29 -10.02 -12.06
CA ALA A 178 -0.87 -10.80 -11.66
C ALA A 178 -0.61 -11.49 -10.32
N HIS A 179 -1.64 -11.64 -9.50
CA HIS A 179 -1.53 -12.36 -8.23
C HIS A 179 -2.78 -13.18 -7.96
N TRP A 180 -2.59 -14.23 -7.14
CA TRP A 180 -3.63 -15.04 -6.54
C TRP A 180 -3.27 -15.29 -5.07
N SER A 181 -4.23 -15.09 -4.17
CA SER A 181 -4.17 -15.37 -2.75
C SER A 181 -5.17 -16.46 -2.40
N PHE A 182 -4.67 -17.51 -1.74
CA PHE A 182 -5.48 -18.65 -1.28
C PHE A 182 -6.27 -18.34 -0.01
N GLY A 183 -5.86 -17.31 0.72
CA GLY A 183 -6.52 -16.75 1.90
C GLY A 183 -5.81 -15.46 2.26
N ASN A 184 -6.44 -14.31 2.04
CA ASN A 184 -5.74 -13.03 2.02
C ASN A 184 -5.39 -12.49 3.41
N GLY A 185 -5.94 -13.09 4.47
CA GLY A 185 -5.67 -12.76 5.86
C GLY A 185 -6.16 -11.38 6.30
N VAL A 186 -7.11 -10.80 5.57
CA VAL A 186 -7.74 -9.50 5.90
C VAL A 186 -8.98 -9.68 6.76
N ALA A 187 -9.81 -10.67 6.42
CA ALA A 187 -10.92 -11.13 7.25
C ALA A 187 -10.86 -12.66 7.35
N GLY A 188 -11.47 -13.21 8.41
CA GLY A 188 -11.54 -14.65 8.63
C GLY A 188 -10.24 -15.31 9.11
N ASN A 189 -10.32 -16.63 9.32
CA ASN A 189 -9.24 -17.46 9.86
C ASN A 189 -8.28 -18.02 8.77
N GLY A 190 -8.34 -17.50 7.53
CA GLY A 190 -7.54 -18.00 6.41
C GLY A 190 -8.20 -19.17 5.66
N GLU A 191 -7.37 -20.07 5.10
CA GLU A 191 -7.80 -21.20 4.30
C GLU A 191 -8.65 -22.20 5.09
N VAL A 192 -9.77 -22.65 4.51
CA VAL A 192 -10.62 -23.69 5.09
C VAL A 192 -10.90 -24.80 4.08
N PRO A 193 -10.72 -26.09 4.44
CA PRO A 193 -11.03 -27.22 3.56
C PRO A 193 -12.47 -27.16 3.01
N GLY A 194 -12.62 -27.38 1.70
CA GLY A 194 -13.92 -27.34 1.02
C GLY A 194 -14.45 -25.94 0.70
N GLN A 195 -13.76 -24.87 1.13
CA GLN A 195 -14.20 -23.47 0.98
C GLN A 195 -13.25 -22.69 0.03
N PHE A 196 -13.13 -23.14 -1.22
CA PHE A 196 -12.11 -22.65 -2.16
C PHE A 196 -12.21 -21.16 -2.52
N ARG A 197 -13.37 -20.51 -2.32
CA ARG A 197 -13.57 -19.08 -2.59
C ARG A 197 -13.32 -18.22 -1.35
N ARG A 198 -13.45 -18.81 -0.17
CA ARG A 198 -13.44 -18.10 1.10
C ARG A 198 -12.09 -17.40 1.31
N ASP A 199 -12.15 -16.12 1.65
CA ASP A 199 -11.02 -15.22 1.90
C ASP A 199 -10.00 -15.10 0.73
N THR A 200 -10.29 -15.66 -0.45
CA THR A 200 -9.40 -15.57 -1.61
C THR A 200 -9.31 -14.15 -2.16
N GLY A 201 -8.17 -13.82 -2.77
CA GLY A 201 -7.97 -12.57 -3.49
C GLY A 201 -7.24 -12.80 -4.80
N TYR A 202 -7.52 -12.00 -5.82
CA TYR A 202 -6.77 -12.05 -7.07
C TYR A 202 -6.88 -10.73 -7.82
N GLY A 203 -5.90 -10.47 -8.68
CA GLY A 203 -5.87 -9.26 -9.46
C GLY A 203 -4.80 -9.29 -10.52
N ALA A 204 -5.02 -8.53 -11.57
CA ALA A 204 -4.14 -8.43 -12.71
C ALA A 204 -4.16 -7.01 -13.26
N GLY A 205 -3.08 -6.61 -13.91
CA GLY A 205 -3.00 -5.28 -14.50
C GLY A 205 -1.72 -5.08 -15.29
N VAL A 206 -1.69 -3.95 -15.97
CA VAL A 206 -0.59 -3.54 -16.82
C VAL A 206 -0.30 -2.08 -16.57
N GLY A 207 0.98 -1.77 -16.35
CA GLY A 207 1.53 -0.42 -16.34
C GLY A 207 2.37 -0.17 -17.60
N TYR A 208 2.37 1.06 -18.07
CA TYR A 208 3.24 1.56 -19.13
C TYR A 208 3.99 2.78 -18.62
N ALA A 209 5.30 2.85 -18.88
CA ALA A 209 6.11 4.03 -18.61
C ALA A 209 7.14 4.22 -19.73
N ALA A 210 7.05 5.36 -20.44
CA ALA A 210 8.02 5.73 -21.45
C ALA A 210 8.18 7.26 -21.50
N GLY A 211 9.43 7.72 -21.36
CA GLY A 211 9.73 9.15 -21.29
C GLY A 211 8.92 9.86 -20.19
N PRO A 212 8.23 10.97 -20.49
CA PRO A 212 7.45 11.71 -19.49
C PRO A 212 6.09 11.07 -19.16
N PHE A 213 5.61 10.11 -19.97
CA PHE A 213 4.27 9.56 -19.85
C PHE A 213 4.26 8.23 -19.11
N GLY A 214 3.28 8.08 -18.23
CA GLY A 214 2.92 6.79 -17.65
C GLY A 214 1.41 6.59 -17.65
N ALA A 215 0.99 5.34 -17.74
CA ALA A 215 -0.40 4.94 -17.56
C ALA A 215 -0.50 3.55 -16.94
N THR A 216 -1.63 3.23 -16.32
CA THR A 216 -1.90 1.90 -15.79
C THR A 216 -3.38 1.58 -15.82
N ILE A 217 -3.69 0.30 -15.99
CA ILE A 217 -5.01 -0.27 -15.75
C ILE A 217 -4.84 -1.53 -14.89
N ALA A 218 -5.65 -1.66 -13.85
CA ALA A 218 -5.55 -2.78 -12.93
C ALA A 218 -6.91 -3.18 -12.36
N TYR A 219 -7.05 -4.47 -12.09
CA TYR A 219 -8.20 -5.09 -11.47
C TYR A 219 -7.79 -5.83 -10.20
N ASP A 220 -8.65 -5.81 -9.18
CA ASP A 220 -8.47 -6.52 -7.92
C ASP A 220 -9.82 -6.99 -7.40
N GLN A 221 -9.89 -8.24 -6.97
CA GLN A 221 -11.03 -8.82 -6.29
C GLN A 221 -10.59 -9.50 -5.01
N TYR A 222 -11.35 -9.26 -3.94
CA TYR A 222 -11.26 -9.98 -2.68
C TYR A 222 -12.62 -10.58 -2.33
N ASN A 223 -12.62 -11.81 -1.80
CA ASN A 223 -13.81 -12.56 -1.43
C ASN A 223 -13.85 -12.77 0.11
N PRO A 224 -14.23 -11.75 0.91
CA PRO A 224 -14.24 -11.88 2.37
C PRO A 224 -15.27 -12.88 2.87
N THR A 225 -14.90 -13.61 3.91
CA THR A 225 -15.85 -14.28 4.80
C THR A 225 -16.68 -13.23 5.55
N LEU A 226 -18.00 -13.35 5.47
CA LEU A 226 -18.96 -12.46 6.12
C LEU A 226 -19.67 -13.10 7.33
N SER A 227 -19.57 -14.42 7.50
CA SER A 227 -20.19 -15.16 8.60
C SER A 227 -19.31 -16.29 9.11
N ALA A 228 -19.57 -16.75 10.34
CA ALA A 228 -18.88 -17.90 10.92
C ALA A 228 -19.10 -19.21 10.13
N THR A 229 -20.17 -19.30 9.35
CA THR A 229 -20.52 -20.46 8.51
C THR A 229 -19.79 -20.49 7.16
N GLY A 230 -18.96 -19.49 6.85
CA GLY A 230 -18.11 -19.44 5.65
C GLY A 230 -18.73 -18.69 4.46
N ASP A 231 -19.84 -17.98 4.68
CA ASP A 231 -20.51 -17.23 3.63
C ASP A 231 -19.58 -16.14 3.09
N THR A 232 -19.42 -16.10 1.77
CA THR A 232 -18.39 -15.27 1.14
C THR A 232 -18.99 -14.16 0.30
N GLY A 233 -18.59 -12.92 0.57
CA GLY A 233 -18.92 -11.74 -0.23
C GLY A 233 -18.03 -11.57 -1.46
N THR A 234 -18.11 -10.41 -2.10
CA THR A 234 -17.15 -9.98 -3.15
C THR A 234 -16.86 -8.50 -3.01
N PHE A 235 -15.60 -8.11 -3.11
CA PHE A 235 -15.12 -6.74 -3.16
C PHE A 235 -14.28 -6.60 -4.42
N LYS A 236 -14.82 -5.91 -5.44
CA LYS A 236 -14.21 -5.74 -6.75
C LYS A 236 -13.79 -4.30 -6.96
N LYS A 237 -12.61 -4.11 -7.56
CA LYS A 237 -12.09 -2.81 -7.95
C LYS A 237 -11.49 -2.90 -9.34
N ALA A 238 -11.73 -1.88 -10.15
CA ALA A 238 -11.03 -1.66 -11.40
C ALA A 238 -10.56 -0.22 -11.43
N ALA A 239 -9.29 0.02 -11.76
CA ALA A 239 -8.72 1.35 -11.78
C ALA A 239 -7.95 1.62 -13.05
N VAL A 240 -7.95 2.89 -13.45
CA VAL A 240 -7.09 3.44 -14.49
C VAL A 240 -6.46 4.70 -13.95
N ALA A 241 -5.17 4.90 -14.23
CA ALA A 241 -4.47 6.11 -13.84
C ALA A 241 -3.42 6.50 -14.88
N GLY A 242 -3.07 7.78 -14.89
CA GLY A 242 -2.11 8.36 -15.81
C GLY A 242 -1.24 9.40 -15.12
N SER A 243 -0.05 9.61 -15.66
CA SER A 243 0.85 10.67 -15.22
C SER A 243 1.61 11.27 -16.38
N TYR A 244 1.96 12.54 -16.24
CA TYR A 244 2.82 13.24 -17.18
C TYR A 244 3.81 14.12 -16.43
N ALA A 245 5.10 13.93 -16.71
CA ALA A 245 6.19 14.76 -16.19
C ALA A 245 6.55 15.87 -17.18
N PHE A 246 6.63 17.10 -16.70
CA PHE A 246 7.06 18.27 -17.49
C PHE A 246 8.02 19.12 -16.66
N GLY A 247 9.31 19.06 -17.00
CA GLY A 247 10.36 19.75 -16.24
C GLY A 247 10.36 19.36 -14.76
N PRO A 248 10.25 20.31 -13.82
CA PRO A 248 10.23 20.02 -12.38
C PRO A 248 8.89 19.50 -11.85
N ALA A 249 7.87 19.39 -12.70
CA ALA A 249 6.52 19.04 -12.30
C ALA A 249 6.10 17.65 -12.80
N LYS A 250 5.25 16.96 -12.04
CA LYS A 250 4.57 15.74 -12.47
C LYS A 250 3.10 15.82 -12.05
N ILE A 251 2.19 15.75 -13.02
CA ILE A 251 0.75 15.62 -12.74
C ILE A 251 0.38 14.15 -12.78
N MET A 252 -0.47 13.73 -11.87
CA MET A 252 -1.05 12.40 -11.84
C MET A 252 -2.55 12.49 -11.59
N ALA A 253 -3.31 11.61 -12.22
CA ALA A 253 -4.73 11.48 -11.98
C ALA A 253 -5.17 10.04 -12.17
N GLY A 254 -6.28 9.67 -11.54
CA GLY A 254 -6.87 8.37 -11.77
C GLY A 254 -8.31 8.25 -11.31
N TYR A 255 -8.87 7.11 -11.69
CA TYR A 255 -10.23 6.70 -11.42
C TYR A 255 -10.21 5.25 -10.95
N ARG A 256 -11.06 4.94 -9.97
CA ARG A 256 -11.29 3.59 -9.48
C ARG A 256 -12.78 3.35 -9.34
N TRP A 257 -13.30 2.39 -10.09
CA TRP A 257 -14.62 1.81 -9.88
C TRP A 257 -14.56 0.78 -8.74
N GLY A 258 -15.50 0.83 -7.80
CA GLY A 258 -15.57 -0.11 -6.67
C GLY A 258 -16.97 -0.69 -6.48
N GLN A 259 -17.02 -1.98 -6.12
CA GLN A 259 -18.27 -2.65 -5.75
C GLN A 259 -18.02 -3.74 -4.70
N ALA A 260 -18.75 -3.67 -3.60
CA ALA A 260 -18.85 -4.75 -2.62
C ALA A 260 -20.26 -5.33 -2.61
N LYS A 261 -20.37 -6.66 -2.52
CA LYS A 261 -21.63 -7.40 -2.39
C LYS A 261 -21.56 -8.42 -1.27
N ALA A 262 -22.70 -8.61 -0.60
CA ALA A 262 -22.92 -9.71 0.32
C ALA A 262 -23.01 -11.04 -0.43
N GLN A 263 -23.04 -12.16 0.30
CA GLN A 263 -23.13 -13.50 -0.28
C GLN A 263 -24.38 -13.68 -1.17
N ASN A 264 -25.52 -13.11 -0.75
CA ASN A 264 -26.77 -13.13 -1.51
C ASN A 264 -26.80 -12.17 -2.72
N GLY A 265 -25.68 -11.50 -3.01
CA GLY A 265 -25.55 -10.54 -4.12
C GLY A 265 -26.06 -9.13 -3.80
N ALA A 266 -26.61 -8.87 -2.61
CA ALA A 266 -27.04 -7.54 -2.21
C ALA A 266 -25.85 -6.56 -2.17
N PRO A 267 -26.00 -5.33 -2.70
CA PRO A 267 -24.91 -4.36 -2.74
C PRO A 267 -24.61 -3.81 -1.34
N ILE A 268 -23.37 -3.97 -0.89
CA ILE A 268 -22.84 -3.39 0.35
C ILE A 268 -22.27 -2.01 0.06
N LEU A 269 -21.42 -1.90 -0.96
CA LEU A 269 -20.79 -0.65 -1.39
C LEU A 269 -20.84 -0.57 -2.91
N ARG A 270 -21.13 0.61 -3.45
CA ARG A 270 -20.76 0.97 -4.83
C ARG A 270 -20.33 2.41 -4.82
N ASP A 271 -19.18 2.66 -5.43
CA ASP A 271 -18.57 3.97 -5.44
C ASP A 271 -17.69 4.18 -6.69
N ASN A 272 -17.34 5.42 -6.91
CA ASN A 272 -16.44 5.87 -7.96
C ASN A 272 -15.44 6.83 -7.31
N TYR A 273 -14.20 6.40 -7.17
CA TYR A 273 -13.17 7.20 -6.52
C TYR A 273 -12.28 7.85 -7.57
N TYR A 274 -12.01 9.13 -7.36
CA TYR A 274 -11.21 9.96 -8.25
C TYR A 274 -10.11 10.62 -7.45
N TRP A 275 -8.94 10.75 -8.07
CA TRP A 275 -7.87 11.58 -7.54
C TRP A 275 -7.17 12.32 -8.65
N ILE A 276 -6.65 13.49 -8.31
CA ILE A 276 -5.76 14.29 -9.15
C ILE A 276 -4.78 15.02 -8.24
N GLY A 277 -3.54 15.15 -8.69
CA GLY A 277 -2.55 15.93 -7.96
C GLY A 277 -1.33 16.23 -8.79
N ALA A 278 -0.48 17.08 -8.22
CA ALA A 278 0.76 17.49 -8.82
C ALA A 278 1.89 17.44 -7.79
N ASN A 279 3.05 16.94 -8.22
CA ASN A 279 4.31 17.16 -7.55
C ASN A 279 5.06 18.28 -8.26
N TYR A 280 5.76 19.13 -7.51
CA TYR A 280 6.58 20.20 -8.05
C TYR A 280 7.89 20.32 -7.27
N GLN A 281 9.03 20.14 -7.95
CA GLN A 281 10.35 20.31 -7.37
C GLN A 281 10.76 21.79 -7.41
N VAL A 282 10.64 22.49 -6.28
CA VAL A 282 10.92 23.93 -6.19
C VAL A 282 12.43 24.20 -6.26
N THR A 283 13.21 23.44 -5.50
CA THR A 283 14.68 23.46 -5.49
C THR A 283 15.18 22.03 -5.34
N ALA A 284 16.49 21.77 -5.43
CA ALA A 284 17.02 20.42 -5.21
C ALA A 284 16.57 19.76 -3.88
N PRO A 285 16.53 20.46 -2.71
CA PRO A 285 16.03 19.87 -1.48
C PRO A 285 14.52 19.95 -1.28
N LEU A 286 13.80 20.93 -1.87
CA LEU A 286 12.39 21.19 -1.58
C LEU A 286 11.44 20.69 -2.67
N GLY A 287 10.59 19.72 -2.32
CA GLY A 287 9.47 19.25 -3.13
C GLY A 287 8.12 19.62 -2.53
N LEU A 288 7.15 19.95 -3.39
CA LEU A 288 5.77 20.20 -3.00
C LEU A 288 4.84 19.18 -3.64
N THR A 289 3.80 18.78 -2.93
CA THR A 289 2.72 17.94 -3.44
C THR A 289 1.37 18.54 -3.06
N LEU A 290 0.47 18.59 -4.04
CA LEU A 290 -0.94 18.90 -3.82
C LEU A 290 -1.79 17.79 -4.42
N GLN A 291 -2.74 17.26 -3.66
CA GLN A 291 -3.63 16.18 -4.09
C GLN A 291 -5.06 16.49 -3.71
N TYR A 292 -5.99 16.22 -4.61
CA TYR A 292 -7.42 16.20 -4.37
C TYR A 292 -7.93 14.78 -4.54
N ASN A 293 -8.75 14.32 -3.61
CA ASN A 293 -9.45 13.04 -3.64
C ASN A 293 -10.95 13.29 -3.53
N TYR A 294 -11.75 12.50 -4.25
CA TYR A 294 -13.21 12.54 -4.24
C TYR A 294 -13.76 11.13 -4.34
N ASP A 295 -14.71 10.78 -3.46
CA ASP A 295 -15.43 9.52 -3.56
C ASP A 295 -16.91 9.74 -3.81
N ASP A 296 -17.38 9.32 -4.97
CA ASP A 296 -18.78 9.37 -5.35
C ASP A 296 -19.48 8.09 -4.93
N VAL A 297 -19.97 8.10 -3.69
CA VAL A 297 -20.65 6.98 -3.04
C VAL A 297 -22.07 6.89 -3.58
N LYS A 298 -22.40 5.75 -4.19
CA LYS A 298 -23.69 5.52 -4.85
C LYS A 298 -24.56 4.55 -4.07
N ASN A 299 -23.94 3.69 -3.26
CA ASN A 299 -24.63 2.78 -2.37
C ASN A 299 -23.73 2.46 -1.19
N LEU A 300 -24.29 2.50 0.02
CA LEU A 300 -23.63 2.08 1.24
C LEU A 300 -24.64 1.34 2.14
N GLY A 301 -25.03 0.13 1.73
CA GLY A 301 -25.90 -0.74 2.53
C GLY A 301 -27.23 -0.10 2.95
N GLY A 302 -27.82 0.74 2.11
CA GLY A 302 -29.07 1.47 2.41
C GLY A 302 -28.89 2.76 3.22
N VAL A 303 -27.65 3.13 3.58
CA VAL A 303 -27.34 4.39 4.24
C VAL A 303 -27.03 5.47 3.20
N ASN A 304 -27.71 6.62 3.32
CA ASN A 304 -27.41 7.79 2.50
C ASN A 304 -26.29 8.60 3.17
N VAL A 305 -25.14 8.69 2.51
CA VAL A 305 -24.00 9.50 2.95
C VAL A 305 -23.72 10.60 1.93
N LYS A 306 -23.17 11.71 2.40
CA LYS A 306 -22.64 12.73 1.50
C LYS A 306 -21.29 12.25 0.96
N ASN A 307 -21.01 12.56 -0.31
CA ASN A 307 -19.77 12.17 -0.97
C ASN A 307 -18.56 12.86 -0.32
N PRO A 308 -17.58 12.11 0.21
CA PRO A 308 -16.41 12.69 0.85
C PRO A 308 -15.41 13.22 -0.16
N TRP A 309 -14.71 14.28 0.26
CA TRP A 309 -13.64 14.88 -0.53
C TRP A 309 -12.56 15.46 0.36
N GLN A 310 -11.33 15.45 -0.12
CA GLN A 310 -10.17 15.89 0.64
C GLN A 310 -9.13 16.55 -0.25
N VAL A 311 -8.60 17.67 0.23
CA VAL A 311 -7.38 18.28 -0.32
C VAL A 311 -6.24 18.02 0.66
N SER A 312 -5.11 17.53 0.15
CA SER A 312 -3.90 17.26 0.91
C SER A 312 -2.71 18.00 0.31
N PHE A 313 -1.86 18.54 1.18
CA PHE A 313 -0.65 19.26 0.83
C PHE A 313 0.54 18.69 1.59
N ILE A 314 1.67 18.56 0.90
CA ILE A 314 2.95 18.13 1.47
C ILE A 314 4.03 19.10 1.02
N ALA A 315 4.82 19.60 1.96
CA ALA A 315 6.12 20.21 1.69
C ALA A 315 7.20 19.32 2.31
N ASP A 316 8.10 18.80 1.48
CA ASP A 316 9.15 17.85 1.88
C ASP A 316 10.53 18.47 1.59
N TYR A 317 11.35 18.64 2.63
CA TYR A 317 12.67 19.26 2.55
C TYR A 317 13.77 18.27 2.94
N ASN A 318 14.57 17.89 1.95
CA ASN A 318 15.70 16.97 2.15
C ASN A 318 16.87 17.68 2.84
N LEU A 319 17.23 17.21 4.04
CA LEU A 319 18.46 17.57 4.74
C LEU A 319 19.66 16.77 4.21
N SER A 320 19.40 15.54 3.75
CA SER A 320 20.36 14.67 3.07
C SER A 320 19.63 13.71 2.13
N LYS A 321 20.35 12.79 1.48
CA LYS A 321 19.74 11.70 0.70
C LYS A 321 18.85 10.77 1.52
N ARG A 322 19.03 10.74 2.85
CA ARG A 322 18.42 9.79 3.78
C ARG A 322 17.58 10.44 4.86
N THR A 323 17.63 11.76 5.01
CA THR A 323 16.91 12.47 6.06
C THR A 323 16.17 13.65 5.47
N ASP A 324 14.89 13.73 5.78
CA ASP A 324 14.01 14.81 5.36
C ASP A 324 13.14 15.30 6.53
N VAL A 325 12.80 16.59 6.51
CA VAL A 325 11.79 17.19 7.38
C VAL A 325 10.64 17.66 6.51
N TYR A 326 9.42 17.55 7.02
CA TYR A 326 8.24 17.79 6.20
C TYR A 326 7.12 18.47 6.96
N LEU A 327 6.24 19.11 6.21
CA LEU A 327 4.93 19.56 6.64
C LEU A 327 3.86 18.83 5.82
N THR A 328 2.85 18.30 6.49
CA THR A 328 1.64 17.74 5.90
C THR A 328 0.44 18.55 6.36
N ALA A 329 -0.52 18.78 5.48
CA ALA A 329 -1.80 19.37 5.85
C ALA A 329 -2.92 18.80 4.99
N ALA A 330 -4.11 18.66 5.55
CA ALA A 330 -5.27 18.28 4.78
C ALA A 330 -6.57 18.81 5.36
N TYR A 331 -7.52 19.05 4.47
CA TYR A 331 -8.90 19.37 4.80
C TYR A 331 -9.81 18.35 4.12
N ALA A 332 -10.58 17.61 4.93
CA ALA A 332 -11.60 16.68 4.49
C ALA A 332 -12.99 17.24 4.78
N LYS A 333 -13.95 16.93 3.90
CA LYS A 333 -15.37 17.25 4.07
C LYS A 333 -16.23 16.02 3.80
N ASN A 334 -17.37 15.97 4.49
CA ASN A 334 -18.33 14.87 4.53
C ASN A 334 -17.77 13.54 5.09
N ALA A 335 -16.54 13.54 5.59
CA ALA A 335 -15.89 12.44 6.30
C ALA A 335 -14.75 13.00 7.17
N GLY A 336 -14.12 12.13 7.96
CA GLY A 336 -12.83 12.44 8.56
C GLY A 336 -11.70 12.43 7.54
N LEU A 337 -10.49 12.76 7.98
CA LEU A 337 -9.28 12.65 7.16
C LEU A 337 -9.09 11.21 6.67
N ASN A 338 -8.47 11.04 5.51
CA ASN A 338 -8.32 9.75 4.81
C ASN A 338 -9.65 9.09 4.43
N PHE A 339 -10.74 9.87 4.40
CA PHE A 339 -12.11 9.39 4.26
C PHE A 339 -12.55 8.43 5.36
N ASP A 340 -11.93 8.51 6.55
CA ASP A 340 -12.35 7.71 7.68
C ASP A 340 -13.81 8.02 8.05
N THR A 341 -14.59 6.95 8.04
CA THR A 341 -15.98 6.93 8.50
C THR A 341 -16.19 5.68 9.34
N SER A 342 -17.26 5.66 10.13
CA SER A 342 -17.70 4.44 10.81
C SER A 342 -18.02 3.30 9.83
N ALA A 343 -18.28 3.61 8.55
CA ALA A 343 -18.67 2.64 7.53
C ALA A 343 -17.50 1.98 6.79
N ILE A 344 -16.29 2.57 6.77
CA ILE A 344 -15.11 2.00 6.09
C ILE A 344 -14.16 1.24 7.05
N SER A 345 -14.67 0.80 8.21
CA SER A 345 -13.97 -0.06 9.20
C SER A 345 -12.66 0.49 9.77
N PHE A 346 -12.75 1.61 10.50
CA PHE A 346 -11.76 2.01 11.53
C PHE A 346 -10.29 2.11 11.11
N ALA A 347 -10.01 2.35 9.84
CA ALA A 347 -8.70 2.01 9.28
C ALA A 347 -7.55 2.96 9.67
N ASN A 348 -7.79 4.27 9.83
CA ASN A 348 -6.74 5.26 10.07
C ASN A 348 -6.88 6.06 11.37
N GLY A 349 -8.01 5.91 12.08
CA GLY A 349 -8.24 6.53 13.38
C GLY A 349 -8.71 7.99 13.33
N TYR A 350 -9.09 8.53 12.16
CA TYR A 350 -9.57 9.91 11.99
C TYR A 350 -11.10 9.99 12.00
N PHE A 351 -11.73 9.51 13.08
CA PHE A 351 -13.19 9.51 13.17
C PHE A 351 -13.74 10.92 13.30
N LEU A 352 -14.60 11.33 12.37
CA LEU A 352 -15.29 12.60 12.47
C LEU A 352 -16.28 12.57 13.64
N GLY A 353 -16.10 13.48 14.60
CA GLY A 353 -16.98 13.59 15.74
C GLY A 353 -18.40 13.99 15.33
N SER A 354 -19.38 13.52 16.10
CA SER A 354 -20.81 13.72 15.86
C SER A 354 -21.14 15.19 15.66
N ASN A 355 -22.03 15.47 14.71
CA ASN A 355 -22.47 16.81 14.30
C ASN A 355 -21.42 17.69 13.60
N ASN A 356 -20.25 17.15 13.24
CA ASN A 356 -19.31 17.82 12.35
C ASN A 356 -19.41 17.23 10.94
N ASP A 357 -19.07 18.02 9.93
CA ASP A 357 -19.04 17.59 8.52
C ASP A 357 -17.66 17.80 7.86
N ASN A 358 -16.65 18.20 8.62
CA ASN A 358 -15.31 18.46 8.12
C ASN A 358 -14.21 18.24 9.17
N MET A 359 -13.00 17.99 8.69
CA MET A 359 -11.82 17.77 9.52
C MET A 359 -10.60 18.43 8.87
N LEU A 360 -9.81 19.13 9.69
CA LEU A 360 -8.52 19.70 9.35
C LEU A 360 -7.44 18.97 10.14
N GLY A 361 -6.38 18.57 9.44
CA GLY A 361 -5.18 17.99 10.02
C GLY A 361 -3.94 18.73 9.54
N VAL A 362 -2.98 18.93 10.44
CA VAL A 362 -1.65 19.49 10.13
C VAL A 362 -0.59 18.70 10.88
N GLY A 363 0.46 18.29 10.20
CA GLY A 363 1.59 17.57 10.76
C GLY A 363 2.91 18.23 10.38
N ILE A 364 3.89 18.19 11.29
CA ILE A 364 5.30 18.46 11.00
C ILE A 364 6.13 17.29 11.50
N GLY A 365 7.04 16.79 10.68
CA GLY A 365 7.78 15.59 11.03
C GLY A 365 9.17 15.51 10.43
N ILE A 366 9.85 14.44 10.82
CA ILE A 366 11.15 14.04 10.33
C ILE A 366 11.09 12.58 9.90
N ARG A 367 11.73 12.26 8.77
CA ARG A 367 11.86 10.91 8.26
C ARG A 367 13.33 10.60 7.98
N HIS A 368 13.77 9.44 8.43
CA HIS A 368 15.12 8.94 8.23
C HIS A 368 15.10 7.54 7.58
N LYS A 369 15.89 7.34 6.53
CA LYS A 369 15.98 6.10 5.74
C LYS A 369 17.36 5.48 5.95
N PHE A 370 17.42 4.22 6.38
CA PHE A 370 18.67 3.52 6.67
C PHE A 370 18.85 2.25 5.83
#